data_AF-A0A817SQR8-F1
#
_entry.id   AF-A0A817SQR8-F1
#
_cell.length_a   1.000
_cell.length_b   1.000
_cell.length_c   1.000
_cell.angle_alpha   90.00
_cell.angle_beta   90.00
_cell.angle_gamma   90.00
#
_symmetry.space_group_name_H-M   'P 1'
#
loop_
_entity.id
_entity.type
_entity.pdbx_description
1 polymer ?
#
loop_
_entity_poly.entity_id
_entity_poly.type
_entity_poly.pdbx_seq_one_letter_code
_entity_poly.pdbx_strand_id
1 'polypeptide(L)'
;MVQKYQSPVRVYRYPFELVMAAYEKRFPTCPMIPVFLGSDITSEFHSEDGAVEIIERRCRLNVDAPYLLKKIVNVDYVVFLQKNHLDRRQRTLRIDACNESFSSRLTIKEFCHYYVHPENALWTCFEQSAFLEIKSFFGFEASVEKLAMKQYSANLAKGKEIIEHYVNELISQGITNIPIWSESSSLSTTTTTTTTNQNQELITLSTNDDPSLLAARRRLSSQDASNIFTSSSPPKAAALAATTAAHFSALSDEVETFQIDESSQEKQSVGNIDDEYIRRYVGQLDPFEESCLVQLRKWIAETHKGKLPNDSHLLRFLRARRFDIEKAKENVCHSLTWRKKNCIDPLLMDYEVPEMIQRFFPGAWGGNDRDGRPIYILRIGDIDVRGIMKAVHGEDVWIRHILYLVEEGLNKCEENTKLFGKPIR
;
A
#
# COMPACT_ATOMS: atom_id res chain seq x y z
N MET A 1 3.70 10.66 -2.82
CA MET A 1 2.47 11.45 -2.55
C MET A 1 2.25 11.52 -1.05
N VAL A 2 1.85 12.68 -0.51
CA VAL A 2 1.67 12.92 0.93
C VAL A 2 0.27 13.46 1.20
N GLN A 3 -0.35 12.94 2.26
CA GLN A 3 -1.72 13.20 2.70
C GLN A 3 -1.72 13.41 4.23
N LYS A 4 -2.56 14.34 4.73
CA LYS A 4 -2.67 14.67 6.16
C LYS A 4 -4.14 14.78 6.57
N TYR A 5 -4.45 14.29 7.77
CA TYR A 5 -5.81 14.24 8.32
C TYR A 5 -5.81 14.68 9.78
N GLN A 6 -6.85 15.40 10.16
CA GLN A 6 -7.15 15.81 11.54
C GLN A 6 -8.63 15.49 11.77
N SER A 7 -8.98 14.82 12.88
CA SER A 7 -10.38 14.71 13.27
C SER A 7 -10.83 15.98 14.00
N PRO A 8 -12.14 16.30 14.01
CA PRO A 8 -12.70 17.13 15.06
C PRO A 8 -12.36 16.56 16.45
N VAL A 9 -12.24 17.45 17.45
CA VAL A 9 -12.13 17.05 18.86
C VAL A 9 -13.39 16.29 19.25
N ARG A 10 -13.24 15.14 19.91
CA ARG A 10 -14.36 14.41 20.54
C ARG A 10 -14.34 14.66 22.05
N VAL A 11 -15.52 14.63 22.67
CA VAL A 11 -15.66 14.73 24.13
C VAL A 11 -16.42 13.51 24.64
N TYR A 12 -15.78 12.72 25.50
CA TYR A 12 -16.39 11.69 26.31
C TYR A 12 -16.88 12.32 27.62
N ARG A 13 -18.16 12.11 27.97
CA ARG A 13 -18.77 12.69 29.19
C ARG A 13 -18.46 11.87 30.45
N TYR A 14 -17.22 11.42 30.56
CA TYR A 14 -16.73 10.53 31.62
C TYR A 14 -15.33 10.97 32.09
N PRO A 15 -14.95 10.75 33.37
CA PRO A 15 -13.64 11.11 33.90
C PRO A 15 -12.50 10.41 33.16
N PHE A 16 -11.36 11.10 33.05
CA PHE A 16 -10.17 10.62 32.35
C PHE A 16 -9.76 9.21 32.79
N GLU A 17 -9.76 8.97 34.09
CA GLU A 17 -9.34 7.72 34.73
C GLU A 17 -10.20 6.53 34.28
N LEU A 18 -11.52 6.73 34.16
CA LEU A 18 -12.47 5.72 33.69
C LEU A 18 -12.33 5.50 32.17
N VAL A 19 -12.05 6.55 31.39
CA VAL A 19 -11.76 6.46 29.96
C VAL A 19 -10.43 5.71 29.71
N MET A 20 -9.41 5.89 30.56
CA MET A 20 -8.15 5.14 30.45
C MET A 20 -8.34 3.65 30.77
N ALA A 21 -9.11 3.32 31.81
CA ALA A 21 -9.46 1.93 32.12
C ALA A 21 -10.25 1.25 30.98
N ALA A 22 -11.21 1.97 30.38
CA ALA A 22 -11.96 1.50 29.22
C ALA A 22 -11.11 1.39 27.94
N TYR A 23 -10.05 2.21 27.83
CA TYR A 23 -9.10 2.14 26.73
C TYR A 23 -8.20 0.89 26.83
N GLU A 24 -7.70 0.54 28.02
CA GLU A 24 -6.84 -0.63 28.20
C GLU A 24 -7.57 -1.97 28.04
N LYS A 25 -8.90 -2.02 28.27
CA LYS A 25 -9.78 -3.16 27.90
C LYS A 25 -9.71 -3.56 26.41
N ARG A 26 -9.09 -2.75 25.54
CA ARG A 26 -8.88 -3.06 24.11
C ARG A 26 -7.68 -4.00 23.85
N PHE A 27 -6.89 -4.33 24.87
CA PHE A 27 -5.65 -5.13 24.72
C PHE A 27 -5.71 -6.42 25.58
N PRO A 28 -4.99 -7.49 25.19
CA PRO A 28 -4.16 -7.64 23.99
C PRO A 28 -4.97 -7.85 22.70
N THR A 29 -6.29 -8.07 22.77
CA THR A 29 -7.20 -8.20 21.63
C THR A 29 -8.51 -7.47 21.91
N CYS A 30 -9.25 -7.04 20.88
CA CYS A 30 -10.54 -6.36 21.04
C CYS A 30 -11.61 -6.96 20.11
N PRO A 31 -12.61 -7.69 20.62
CA PRO A 31 -13.67 -8.30 19.79
C PRO A 31 -14.47 -7.30 18.94
N MET A 32 -14.61 -6.06 19.40
CA MET A 32 -15.27 -4.98 18.66
C MET A 32 -14.45 -4.45 17.46
N ILE A 33 -13.18 -4.86 17.33
CA ILE A 33 -12.30 -4.53 16.21
C ILE A 33 -11.87 -5.84 15.51
N PRO A 34 -12.71 -6.48 14.67
CA PRO A 34 -12.37 -7.76 14.03
C PRO A 34 -11.14 -7.74 13.11
N VAL A 35 -10.67 -6.55 12.71
CA VAL A 35 -9.41 -6.36 11.98
C VAL A 35 -8.18 -6.39 12.89
N PHE A 36 -8.31 -6.16 14.19
CA PHE A 36 -7.20 -6.17 15.15
C PHE A 36 -6.99 -7.60 15.67
N LEU A 37 -5.97 -8.26 15.12
CA LEU A 37 -5.60 -9.64 15.47
C LEU A 37 -4.91 -9.72 16.84
N GLY A 38 -4.44 -8.58 17.36
CA GLY A 38 -3.93 -8.43 18.71
C GLY A 38 -2.59 -7.71 18.77
N SER A 39 -2.10 -7.45 19.98
CA SER A 39 -0.83 -6.78 20.27
C SER A 39 0.04 -7.55 21.24
N ASP A 40 1.32 -7.65 20.94
CA ASP A 40 2.34 -8.07 21.91
C ASP A 40 3.04 -6.82 22.47
N ILE A 41 3.36 -6.79 23.76
CA ILE A 41 4.14 -5.68 24.36
C ILE A 41 5.62 -5.87 24.03
N THR A 42 6.31 -4.79 23.64
CA THR A 42 7.73 -4.80 23.25
C THR A 42 8.63 -4.00 24.19
N SER A 43 8.08 -3.05 24.95
CA SER A 43 8.81 -2.30 25.99
C SER A 43 7.82 -1.71 26.99
N GLU A 44 8.20 -1.67 28.26
CA GLU A 44 7.44 -1.06 29.36
C GLU A 44 8.38 -0.21 30.22
N PHE A 45 7.87 0.93 30.68
CA PHE A 45 8.53 1.79 31.66
C PHE A 45 7.48 2.44 32.56
N HIS A 46 7.76 2.47 33.86
CA HIS A 46 6.97 3.14 34.88
C HIS A 46 7.89 4.04 35.71
N SER A 47 7.44 5.25 36.06
CA SER A 47 8.16 6.10 37.01
C SER A 47 8.08 5.54 38.44
N GLU A 48 9.06 5.86 39.27
CA GLU A 48 9.17 5.39 40.68
C GLU A 48 7.94 5.78 41.53
N ASP A 49 7.27 6.87 41.16
CA ASP A 49 6.06 7.42 41.77
C ASP A 49 4.74 6.92 41.14
N GLY A 50 4.82 6.04 40.13
CA GLY A 50 3.67 5.49 39.41
C GLY A 50 2.85 6.50 38.60
N ALA A 51 3.31 7.75 38.46
CA ALA A 51 2.59 8.79 37.73
C ALA A 51 2.67 8.62 36.21
N VAL A 52 3.79 8.11 35.69
CA VAL A 52 4.08 8.04 34.25
C VAL A 52 4.26 6.59 33.84
N GLU A 53 3.60 6.21 32.75
CA GLU A 53 3.58 4.86 32.19
C GLU A 53 3.79 4.95 30.67
N ILE A 54 4.85 4.31 30.17
CA ILE A 54 5.17 4.22 28.74
C ILE A 54 5.14 2.76 28.34
N ILE A 55 4.25 2.41 27.42
CA ILE A 55 4.11 1.03 26.91
C ILE A 55 4.17 1.05 25.40
N GLU A 56 5.15 0.36 24.85
CA GLU A 56 5.29 0.11 23.41
C GLU A 56 4.73 -1.26 23.05
N ARG A 57 3.85 -1.31 22.05
CA ARG A 57 3.14 -2.49 21.58
C ARG A 57 3.37 -2.71 20.10
N ARG A 58 3.49 -3.97 19.68
CA ARG A 58 3.53 -4.42 18.29
C ARG A 58 2.17 -5.00 17.92
N CYS A 59 1.37 -4.20 17.22
CA CYS A 59 -0.03 -4.47 16.90
C CYS A 59 -0.17 -5.11 15.51
N ARG A 60 -0.87 -6.26 15.42
CA ARG A 60 -1.21 -6.96 14.17
C ARG A 60 -2.61 -6.59 13.71
N LEU A 61 -2.74 -6.14 12.46
CA LEU A 61 -4.01 -5.75 11.84
C LEU A 61 -4.23 -6.49 10.51
N ASN A 62 -5.27 -7.32 10.42
CA ASN A 62 -5.75 -7.88 9.16
C ASN A 62 -6.28 -6.75 8.28
N VAL A 63 -5.75 -6.62 7.06
CA VAL A 63 -6.14 -5.55 6.12
C VAL A 63 -6.87 -6.14 4.93
N ASP A 64 -8.11 -5.72 4.74
CA ASP A 64 -8.94 -6.16 3.61
C ASP A 64 -8.58 -5.45 2.28
N ALA A 65 -7.35 -5.69 1.83
CA ALA A 65 -6.89 -5.31 0.50
C ALA A 65 -7.49 -6.22 -0.59
N PRO A 66 -7.67 -5.72 -1.83
CA PRO A 66 -8.00 -6.53 -3.01
C PRO A 66 -7.04 -7.71 -3.21
N TYR A 67 -7.54 -8.82 -3.76
CA TYR A 67 -6.78 -10.07 -3.93
C TYR A 67 -5.42 -9.90 -4.63
N LEU A 68 -5.36 -9.09 -5.69
CA LEU A 68 -4.12 -8.83 -6.43
C LEU A 68 -3.09 -8.07 -5.56
N LEU A 69 -3.54 -7.11 -4.76
CA LEU A 69 -2.71 -6.43 -3.77
C LEU A 69 -2.22 -7.43 -2.69
N LYS A 70 -3.11 -8.25 -2.11
CA LYS A 70 -2.71 -9.30 -1.13
C LYS A 70 -1.64 -10.24 -1.72
N LYS A 71 -1.74 -10.63 -3.00
CA LYS A 71 -0.73 -11.44 -3.71
C LYS A 71 0.62 -10.72 -3.92
N ILE A 72 0.61 -9.48 -4.38
CA ILE A 72 1.84 -8.68 -4.62
C ILE A 72 2.56 -8.37 -3.30
N VAL A 73 1.78 -8.13 -2.24
CA VAL A 73 2.25 -7.65 -0.93
C VAL A 73 2.67 -8.80 -0.01
N ASN A 74 2.00 -9.96 -0.12
CA ASN A 74 2.28 -11.21 0.60
C ASN A 74 2.52 -11.03 2.12
N VAL A 75 1.61 -10.34 2.80
CA VAL A 75 1.46 -10.47 4.26
C VAL A 75 -0.03 -10.41 4.59
N ASP A 76 -0.51 -11.37 5.38
CA ASP A 76 -1.92 -11.51 5.75
C ASP A 76 -2.38 -10.47 6.79
N TYR A 77 -1.44 -9.72 7.36
CA TYR A 77 -1.65 -8.63 8.29
C TYR A 77 -0.58 -7.54 8.12
N VAL A 78 -0.94 -6.29 8.44
CA VAL A 78 0.01 -5.19 8.61
C VAL A 78 0.41 -5.13 10.08
N VAL A 79 1.70 -4.98 10.36
CA VAL A 79 2.20 -4.71 11.71
C VAL A 79 2.42 -3.22 11.90
N PHE A 80 1.92 -2.70 13.02
CA PHE A 80 2.15 -1.35 13.50
C PHE A 80 2.91 -1.40 14.83
N LEU A 81 3.83 -0.46 15.04
CA LEU A 81 4.37 -0.15 16.36
C LEU A 81 3.54 0.98 16.95
N GLN A 82 3.14 0.84 18.21
CA GLN A 82 2.30 1.80 18.93
C GLN A 82 2.93 2.10 20.29
N LYS A 83 3.32 3.35 20.52
CA LYS A 83 3.81 3.84 21.81
C LYS A 83 2.70 4.60 22.51
N ASN A 84 2.26 4.10 23.66
CA ASN A 84 1.41 4.85 24.59
C ASN A 84 2.33 5.57 25.61
N HIS A 85 2.03 6.81 25.92
CA HIS A 85 2.61 7.57 27.02
C HIS A 85 1.47 8.16 27.85
N LEU A 86 1.19 7.54 28.99
CA LEU A 86 0.18 7.93 29.95
C LEU A 86 0.84 8.72 31.09
N ASP A 87 0.42 9.96 31.28
CA ASP A 87 0.81 10.81 32.40
C ASP A 87 -0.42 11.06 33.28
N ARG A 88 -0.40 10.47 34.48
CA ARG A 88 -1.47 10.53 35.47
C ARG A 88 -1.42 11.81 36.32
N ARG A 89 -0.28 12.52 36.38
CA ARG A 89 -0.15 13.87 36.97
C ARG A 89 -0.82 14.91 36.08
N GLN A 90 -0.51 14.89 34.77
CA GLN A 90 -1.11 15.79 33.78
C GLN A 90 -2.50 15.36 33.33
N ARG A 91 -2.92 14.12 33.65
CA ARG A 91 -4.16 13.48 33.19
C ARG A 91 -4.27 13.50 31.65
N THR A 92 -3.20 13.03 30.99
CA THR A 92 -3.13 12.91 29.52
C THR A 92 -2.61 11.54 29.08
N LEU A 93 -3.08 11.06 27.92
CA LEU A 93 -2.53 9.90 27.22
C LEU A 93 -2.21 10.31 25.79
N ARG A 94 -0.93 10.22 25.43
CA ARG A 94 -0.46 10.38 24.04
C ARG A 94 -0.20 9.00 23.44
N ILE A 95 -0.55 8.85 22.16
CA ILE A 95 -0.39 7.60 21.42
C ILE A 95 0.25 7.93 20.08
N ASP A 96 1.47 7.45 19.86
CA ASP A 96 2.19 7.50 18.60
C ASP A 96 2.13 6.11 17.95
N ALA A 97 1.48 5.97 16.79
CA ALA A 97 1.42 4.72 16.04
C ALA A 97 2.04 4.89 14.64
N CYS A 98 2.82 3.91 14.19
CA CYS A 98 3.39 3.89 12.84
C CYS A 98 3.45 2.48 12.25
N ASN A 99 3.44 2.34 10.93
CA ASN A 99 3.56 1.02 10.29
C ASN A 99 5.02 0.54 10.29
N GLU A 100 5.24 -0.67 10.78
CA GLU A 100 6.50 -1.39 10.63
C GLU A 100 6.54 -2.05 9.23
N SER A 101 5.47 -2.79 8.90
CA SER A 101 5.33 -3.44 7.60
C SER A 101 5.19 -2.41 6.49
N PHE A 102 5.95 -2.60 5.39
CA PHE A 102 5.95 -1.76 4.19
C PHE A 102 6.49 -0.33 4.36
N SER A 103 7.16 -0.02 5.47
CA SER A 103 7.80 1.29 5.76
C SER A 103 8.70 1.84 4.63
N SER A 104 9.28 0.99 3.77
CA SER A 104 10.04 1.37 2.58
C SER A 104 9.19 1.87 1.40
N ARG A 105 7.90 1.54 1.35
CA ARG A 105 6.95 1.85 0.26
C ARG A 105 5.80 2.76 0.67
N LEU A 106 5.41 2.68 1.94
CA LEU A 106 4.24 3.29 2.55
C LEU A 106 4.63 3.75 3.96
N THR A 107 4.40 5.01 4.29
CA THR A 107 4.49 5.52 5.67
C THR A 107 3.10 5.91 6.13
N ILE A 108 2.61 5.26 7.18
CA ILE A 108 1.42 5.65 7.94
C ILE A 108 1.92 6.04 9.33
N LYS A 109 1.51 7.22 9.81
CA LYS A 109 1.61 7.61 11.21
C LYS A 109 0.24 8.07 11.71
N GLU A 110 -0.12 7.71 12.92
CA GLU A 110 -1.32 8.18 13.62
C GLU A 110 -0.89 8.71 14.99
N PHE A 111 -1.34 9.91 15.34
CA PHE A 111 -1.05 10.58 16.60
C PHE A 111 -2.38 10.86 17.29
N CYS A 112 -2.59 10.30 18.47
CA CYS A 112 -3.79 10.53 19.26
C CYS A 112 -3.46 11.13 20.63
N HIS A 113 -4.37 11.94 21.17
CA HIS A 113 -4.22 12.61 22.45
C HIS A 113 -5.54 12.61 23.21
N TYR A 114 -5.59 11.91 24.35
CA TYR A 114 -6.63 12.06 25.36
C TYR A 114 -6.16 13.03 26.44
N TYR A 115 -7.03 13.93 26.88
CA TYR A 115 -6.74 14.90 27.95
C TYR A 115 -8.04 15.35 28.62
N VAL A 116 -7.95 15.94 29.81
CA VAL A 116 -9.11 16.46 30.54
C VAL A 116 -9.73 17.67 29.82
N HIS A 117 -11.06 17.74 29.75
CA HIS A 117 -11.76 18.87 29.13
C HIS A 117 -11.47 20.18 29.90
N PRO A 118 -11.02 21.27 29.24
CA PRO A 118 -10.49 22.45 29.92
C PRO A 118 -11.50 23.15 30.82
N GLU A 119 -12.79 23.10 30.46
CA GLU A 119 -13.89 23.70 31.23
C GLU A 119 -14.57 22.69 32.19
N ASN A 120 -14.22 21.40 32.16
CA ASN A 120 -14.92 20.37 32.93
C ASN A 120 -14.01 19.18 33.30
N ALA A 121 -13.53 19.16 34.55
CA ALA A 121 -12.61 18.16 35.07
C ALA A 121 -13.15 16.71 35.10
N LEU A 122 -14.46 16.51 34.87
CA LEU A 122 -15.15 15.21 34.80
C LEU A 122 -15.36 14.71 33.36
N TRP A 123 -14.94 15.46 32.33
CA TRP A 123 -15.02 15.06 30.93
C TRP A 123 -13.64 14.89 30.31
N THR A 124 -13.56 14.07 29.26
CA THR A 124 -12.31 13.71 28.58
C THR A 124 -12.39 14.09 27.11
N CYS A 125 -11.50 14.98 26.67
CA CYS A 125 -11.29 15.29 25.26
C CYS A 125 -10.46 14.19 24.58
N PHE A 126 -10.64 14.05 23.27
CA PHE A 126 -9.86 13.17 22.41
C PHE A 126 -9.66 13.80 21.03
N GLU A 127 -8.39 13.97 20.67
CA GLU A 127 -7.93 14.41 19.36
C GLU A 127 -7.19 13.26 18.65
N GLN A 128 -7.29 13.21 17.32
CA GLN A 128 -6.40 12.38 16.52
C GLN A 128 -6.04 13.05 15.19
N SER A 129 -4.81 12.80 14.74
CA SER A 129 -4.30 13.16 13.43
C SER A 129 -3.64 11.96 12.76
N ALA A 130 -3.61 11.94 11.43
CA ALA A 130 -2.91 10.91 10.68
C ALA A 130 -2.14 11.50 9.50
N PHE A 131 -1.02 10.87 9.18
CA PHE A 131 -0.13 11.17 8.08
C PHE A 131 0.00 9.92 7.21
N LEU A 132 -0.28 10.05 5.92
CA LEU A 132 -0.14 9.00 4.93
C LEU A 132 0.81 9.47 3.83
N GLU A 133 1.85 8.70 3.58
CA GLU A 133 2.81 8.91 2.48
C GLU A 133 2.94 7.61 1.69
N ILE A 134 2.75 7.70 0.38
CA ILE A 134 3.00 6.60 -0.56
C ILE A 134 4.21 6.97 -1.40
N LYS A 135 5.24 6.11 -1.38
CA LYS A 135 6.54 6.30 -2.04
C LYS A 135 6.54 5.66 -3.43
N SER A 136 6.38 4.34 -3.47
CA SER A 136 6.06 3.52 -4.66
C SER A 136 5.24 2.31 -4.20
N PHE A 137 4.22 1.93 -4.96
CA PHE A 137 3.41 0.74 -4.73
C PHE A 137 3.01 0.07 -6.06
N PHE A 138 3.96 -0.02 -6.99
CA PHE A 138 3.84 -0.75 -8.26
C PHE A 138 2.69 -0.30 -9.18
N GLY A 139 2.31 0.98 -9.16
CA GLY A 139 1.19 1.50 -9.95
C GLY A 139 -0.18 1.34 -9.28
N PHE A 140 -0.22 0.84 -8.04
CA PHE A 140 -1.45 0.70 -7.23
C PHE A 140 -1.61 1.82 -6.19
N GLU A 141 -0.87 2.92 -6.28
CA GLU A 141 -0.79 3.97 -5.26
C GLU A 141 -2.18 4.55 -4.93
N ALA A 142 -2.98 4.87 -5.96
CA ALA A 142 -4.35 5.35 -5.80
C ALA A 142 -5.32 4.29 -5.22
N SER A 143 -5.02 2.99 -5.38
CA SER A 143 -5.79 1.92 -4.73
C SER A 143 -5.42 1.76 -3.26
N VAL A 144 -4.14 1.90 -2.91
CA VAL A 144 -3.64 1.88 -1.53
C VAL A 144 -4.10 3.11 -0.75
N GLU A 145 -4.05 4.30 -1.35
CA GLU A 145 -4.61 5.54 -0.80
C GLU A 145 -6.10 5.38 -0.48
N LYS A 146 -6.89 4.95 -1.46
CA LYS A 146 -8.34 4.75 -1.30
C LYS A 146 -8.67 3.71 -0.23
N LEU A 147 -7.86 2.66 -0.10
CA LEU A 147 -8.00 1.65 0.96
C LEU A 147 -7.68 2.25 2.35
N ALA A 148 -6.55 2.95 2.48
CA ALA A 148 -6.15 3.61 3.72
C ALA A 148 -7.20 4.64 4.17
N MET A 149 -7.79 5.39 3.23
CA MET A 149 -8.83 6.38 3.52
C MET A 149 -10.17 5.79 3.92
N LYS A 150 -10.58 4.70 3.25
CA LYS A 150 -11.74 3.91 3.67
C LYS A 150 -11.56 3.40 5.10
N GLN A 151 -10.36 2.92 5.45
CA GLN A 151 -10.08 2.38 6.78
C GLN A 151 -10.00 3.46 7.86
N TYR A 152 -9.28 4.57 7.62
CA TYR A 152 -9.17 5.66 8.60
C TYR A 152 -10.55 6.24 8.93
N SER A 153 -11.36 6.55 7.91
CA SER A 153 -12.73 7.05 8.10
C SER A 153 -13.64 6.06 8.84
N ALA A 154 -13.48 4.75 8.61
CA ALA A 154 -14.22 3.72 9.33
C ALA A 154 -13.80 3.59 10.81
N ASN A 155 -12.51 3.79 11.11
CA ASN A 155 -11.99 3.82 12.47
C ASN A 155 -12.52 5.03 13.26
N LEU A 156 -12.71 6.19 12.61
CA LEU A 156 -13.17 7.43 13.25
C LEU A 156 -14.52 7.28 13.99
N ALA A 157 -15.48 6.54 13.43
CA ALA A 157 -16.78 6.32 14.06
C ALA A 157 -16.65 5.31 15.22
N LYS A 158 -16.17 4.10 14.90
CA LYS A 158 -16.08 2.98 15.85
C LYS A 158 -15.22 3.27 17.08
N GLY A 159 -14.17 4.08 16.95
CA GLY A 159 -13.29 4.44 18.06
C GLY A 159 -14.05 4.99 19.28
N LYS A 160 -15.10 5.79 19.05
CA LYS A 160 -15.96 6.32 20.12
C LYS A 160 -16.83 5.22 20.74
N GLU A 161 -17.51 4.45 19.89
CA GLU A 161 -18.43 3.36 20.28
C GLU A 161 -17.74 2.31 21.16
N ILE A 162 -16.48 1.98 20.85
CA ILE A 162 -15.68 0.99 21.60
C ILE A 162 -15.33 1.48 23.01
N ILE A 163 -14.92 2.75 23.13
CA ILE A 163 -14.62 3.35 24.43
C ILE A 163 -15.90 3.48 25.26
N GLU A 164 -17.00 3.94 24.67
CA GLU A 164 -18.29 4.03 25.38
C GLU A 164 -18.84 2.65 25.77
N HIS A 165 -18.60 1.59 24.98
CA HIS A 165 -18.94 0.23 25.37
C HIS A 165 -18.18 -0.22 26.62
N TYR A 166 -16.83 -0.12 26.64
CA TYR A 166 -16.04 -0.55 27.79
C TYR A 166 -16.21 0.33 29.03
N VAL A 167 -16.54 1.63 28.88
CA VAL A 167 -16.96 2.48 30.00
C VAL A 167 -18.26 1.95 30.62
N ASN A 168 -19.26 1.62 29.81
CA ASN A 168 -20.52 1.06 30.30
C ASN A 168 -20.34 -0.36 30.89
N GLU A 169 -19.41 -1.15 30.36
CA GLU A 169 -19.02 -2.45 30.93
C GLU A 169 -18.43 -2.29 32.33
N LEU A 170 -17.49 -1.36 32.52
CA LEU A 170 -16.90 -1.03 33.83
C LEU A 170 -17.96 -0.53 34.82
N ILE A 171 -18.88 0.34 34.39
CA ILE A 171 -20.00 0.82 35.20
C ILE A 171 -20.92 -0.34 35.63
N SER A 172 -21.20 -1.30 34.73
CA SER A 172 -21.99 -2.50 35.06
C SER A 172 -21.27 -3.46 36.01
N GLN A 173 -19.93 -3.44 36.02
CA GLN A 173 -19.06 -4.13 36.99
C GLN A 173 -18.94 -3.36 38.32
N GLY A 174 -19.65 -2.24 38.50
CA GLY A 174 -19.62 -1.41 39.70
C GLY A 174 -18.49 -0.37 39.74
N ILE A 175 -17.62 -0.34 38.73
CA ILE A 175 -16.48 0.58 38.62
C ILE A 175 -16.98 1.91 38.03
N THR A 176 -17.57 2.72 38.90
CA THR A 176 -18.15 4.04 38.54
C THR A 176 -17.19 5.21 38.78
N ASN A 177 -16.17 5.01 39.61
CA ASN A 177 -15.14 6.01 39.92
C ASN A 177 -13.78 5.31 40.06
N ILE A 178 -12.72 5.96 39.59
CA ILE A 178 -11.33 5.52 39.71
C ILE A 178 -10.55 6.75 40.24
N PRO A 179 -9.76 6.62 41.32
CA PRO A 179 -9.11 7.77 41.93
C PRO A 179 -8.12 8.43 40.97
N ILE A 180 -8.14 9.76 40.94
CA ILE A 180 -7.09 10.57 40.31
C ILE A 180 -5.78 10.29 41.05
N TRP A 181 -4.67 10.17 40.32
CA TRP A 181 -3.35 9.98 40.94
C TRP A 181 -3.03 11.14 41.88
N SER A 182 -2.45 10.82 43.03
CA SER A 182 -1.94 11.77 44.02
C SER A 182 -0.58 11.30 44.51
N GLU A 183 0.27 12.26 44.85
CA GLU A 183 1.63 11.99 45.33
C GLU A 183 1.57 11.44 46.76
N SER A 184 1.53 10.12 46.90
CA SER A 184 1.59 9.47 48.20
C SER A 184 2.96 9.72 48.83
N SER A 185 2.99 10.49 49.92
CA SER A 185 4.22 10.98 50.57
C SER A 185 5.08 9.85 51.14
N SER A 186 5.97 9.30 50.31
CA SER A 186 6.87 8.17 50.59
C SER A 186 8.05 8.51 51.51
N LEU A 187 7.82 9.35 52.53
CA LEU A 187 8.89 9.86 53.39
C LEU A 187 8.44 10.19 54.83
N SER A 188 7.65 9.30 55.46
CA SER A 188 7.71 9.06 56.91
C SER A 188 6.82 7.89 57.36
N THR A 189 7.40 6.94 58.11
CA THR A 189 6.94 6.48 59.44
C THR A 189 7.86 5.32 59.88
N THR A 190 9.04 5.65 60.39
CA THR A 190 9.73 4.75 61.32
C THR A 190 9.05 4.91 62.67
N THR A 191 8.20 3.97 63.07
CA THR A 191 7.61 3.97 64.41
C THR A 191 7.58 2.56 64.96
N THR A 192 8.44 2.36 65.96
CA THR A 192 8.52 1.17 66.80
C THR A 192 7.20 0.95 67.53
N THR A 193 6.62 -0.25 67.41
CA THR A 193 5.59 -0.72 68.33
C THR A 193 6.03 -2.04 68.94
N THR A 194 6.59 -1.96 70.15
CA THR A 194 6.96 -3.13 70.95
C THR A 194 5.70 -3.79 71.49
N THR A 195 5.44 -5.04 71.09
CA THR A 195 4.50 -5.91 71.82
C THR A 195 5.15 -7.26 72.06
N THR A 196 5.56 -7.50 73.30
CA THR A 196 6.05 -8.79 73.78
C THR A 196 4.97 -9.85 73.68
N ASN A 197 5.30 -11.03 73.13
CA ASN A 197 4.86 -12.26 73.76
C ASN A 197 5.81 -13.42 73.47
N GLN A 198 5.82 -14.37 74.38
CA GLN A 198 6.83 -15.42 74.45
C GLN A 198 6.38 -16.67 73.68
N ASN A 199 7.32 -17.31 73.00
CA ASN A 199 7.55 -18.74 73.17
C ASN A 199 8.98 -19.08 72.72
N GLN A 200 9.67 -19.87 73.52
CA GLN A 200 10.97 -20.44 73.18
C GLN A 200 10.74 -21.88 72.70
N GLU A 201 11.48 -22.32 71.69
CA GLU A 201 12.31 -23.51 71.87
C GLU A 201 13.51 -23.48 70.92
N LEU A 202 14.59 -24.16 71.32
CA LEU A 202 15.86 -24.21 70.59
C LEU A 202 15.95 -25.49 69.76
N ILE A 203 16.65 -25.39 68.62
CA ILE A 203 17.71 -26.31 68.22
C ILE A 203 18.65 -25.55 67.26
N THR A 204 19.95 -25.85 67.29
CA THR A 204 21.01 -25.13 66.56
C THR A 204 21.97 -26.11 65.87
N LEU A 205 22.97 -25.58 65.14
CA LEU A 205 24.04 -26.26 64.35
C LEU A 205 23.56 -26.68 62.94
N SER A 206 23.91 -25.97 61.85
CA SER A 206 25.21 -25.83 61.15
C SER A 206 25.53 -27.05 60.25
N THR A 207 26.11 -26.97 59.04
CA THR A 207 27.11 -26.03 58.46
C THR A 207 27.10 -26.02 56.91
N ASN A 208 27.63 -24.94 56.31
CA ASN A 208 28.39 -24.86 55.05
C ASN A 208 27.75 -25.09 53.64
N ASP A 209 27.90 -24.05 52.82
CA ASP A 209 28.46 -24.00 51.44
C ASP A 209 27.73 -24.58 50.20
N ASP A 210 28.12 -24.02 49.04
CA ASP A 210 27.47 -23.96 47.71
C ASP A 210 28.39 -24.60 46.62
N PRO A 211 28.13 -24.57 45.28
CA PRO A 211 26.92 -24.78 44.45
C PRO A 211 27.05 -26.04 43.54
N SER A 212 25.96 -26.47 42.87
CA SER A 212 26.07 -27.16 41.55
C SER A 212 24.79 -27.12 40.67
N LEU A 213 24.96 -27.41 39.38
CA LEU A 213 24.13 -26.94 38.25
C LEU A 213 23.04 -27.90 37.72
N LEU A 214 21.97 -27.28 37.18
CA LEU A 214 21.18 -27.67 36.00
C LEU A 214 20.40 -29.02 35.94
N ALA A 215 19.10 -28.90 36.26
CA ALA A 215 17.97 -29.15 35.35
C ALA A 215 17.87 -30.47 34.53
N ALA A 216 16.89 -31.32 34.87
CA ALA A 216 16.40 -32.38 33.98
C ALA A 216 14.93 -32.83 34.22
N ARG A 217 14.03 -32.56 33.26
CA ARG A 217 12.80 -33.34 32.88
C ARG A 217 12.12 -32.60 31.70
N ARG A 218 11.89 -33.20 30.52
CA ARG A 218 10.89 -34.24 30.15
C ARG A 218 9.45 -33.77 30.45
N ARG A 219 8.71 -33.34 29.43
CA ARG A 219 7.93 -34.14 28.43
C ARG A 219 6.64 -34.71 29.02
N LEU A 220 5.49 -34.43 28.38
CA LEU A 220 4.53 -35.43 27.89
C LEU A 220 3.45 -34.81 26.95
N SER A 221 3.17 -35.59 25.90
CA SER A 221 1.97 -35.76 25.05
C SER A 221 0.75 -34.82 25.14
N SER A 222 0.09 -34.36 24.06
CA SER A 222 -0.20 -34.88 22.69
C SER A 222 -1.38 -35.86 22.52
N GLN A 223 -2.50 -35.35 21.97
CA GLN A 223 -3.54 -36.03 21.14
C GLN A 223 -4.55 -34.92 20.72
N ASP A 224 -4.85 -34.69 19.43
CA ASP A 224 -5.75 -35.43 18.52
C ASP A 224 -7.26 -35.15 18.79
N ALA A 225 -8.14 -34.88 17.81
CA ALA A 225 -7.98 -34.66 16.36
C ALA A 225 -9.20 -33.89 15.75
N SER A 226 -9.31 -33.92 14.42
CA SER A 226 -10.31 -33.38 13.47
C SER A 226 -11.82 -33.63 13.82
N ASN A 227 -12.85 -33.08 13.13
CA ASN A 227 -13.01 -32.85 11.67
C ASN A 227 -14.32 -32.09 11.26
N ILE A 228 -14.48 -31.82 9.94
CA ILE A 228 -15.75 -31.66 9.14
C ILE A 228 -16.44 -30.26 8.95
N PHE A 229 -17.00 -30.12 7.72
CA PHE A 229 -17.66 -29.02 6.99
C PHE A 229 -19.04 -28.50 7.49
N THR A 230 -19.44 -27.27 7.09
CA THR A 230 -20.53 -27.01 6.09
C THR A 230 -20.76 -25.51 5.70
N SER A 231 -21.54 -25.32 4.63
CA SER A 231 -22.18 -24.12 3.98
C SER A 231 -22.80 -23.01 4.88
N SER A 232 -23.11 -21.77 4.44
CA SER A 232 -22.97 -21.06 3.12
C SER A 232 -23.37 -19.56 3.15
N SER A 233 -22.78 -18.77 2.23
CA SER A 233 -23.33 -17.57 1.54
C SER A 233 -23.52 -16.20 2.27
N PRO A 234 -23.59 -15.05 1.53
CA PRO A 234 -23.28 -13.71 2.10
C PRO A 234 -24.27 -12.55 1.78
N PRO A 235 -24.04 -11.36 2.38
CA PRO A 235 -24.32 -10.04 1.78
C PRO A 235 -23.02 -9.22 1.60
N LYS A 236 -22.60 -8.89 0.38
CA LYS A 236 -22.98 -7.67 -0.37
C LYS A 236 -22.52 -6.35 0.28
N ALA A 237 -21.34 -5.88 -0.11
CA ALA A 237 -20.91 -4.49 0.09
C ALA A 237 -21.50 -3.58 -1.00
N ALA A 238 -21.92 -2.36 -0.62
CA ALA A 238 -22.37 -1.31 -1.52
C ALA A 238 -21.32 -0.19 -1.68
N ALA A 239 -21.44 0.66 -2.70
CA ALA A 239 -20.49 1.70 -3.05
C ALA A 239 -21.18 2.98 -3.54
N LEU A 240 -20.48 4.12 -3.43
CA LEU A 240 -20.60 5.39 -4.19
C LEU A 240 -19.38 6.26 -3.75
N ALA A 241 -18.60 6.90 -4.64
CA ALA A 241 -18.79 8.21 -5.30
C ALA A 241 -18.54 9.43 -4.37
N ALA A 242 -17.91 10.55 -4.77
CA ALA A 242 -17.40 10.94 -6.11
C ALA A 242 -16.17 11.89 -6.07
N THR A 243 -15.64 12.14 -7.27
CA THR A 243 -14.73 13.18 -7.83
C THR A 243 -14.80 14.61 -7.23
N THR A 244 -13.90 15.59 -7.42
CA THR A 244 -12.90 15.98 -8.48
C THR A 244 -11.89 17.01 -7.86
N ALA A 245 -10.84 17.64 -8.45
CA ALA A 245 -10.16 17.70 -9.76
C ALA A 245 -8.74 18.36 -9.62
N ALA A 246 -7.87 18.23 -10.64
CA ALA A 246 -6.75 19.14 -11.02
C ALA A 246 -5.56 19.31 -10.04
N HIS A 247 -4.36 19.83 -10.40
CA HIS A 247 -3.79 20.34 -11.67
C HIS A 247 -2.25 20.17 -11.60
N PHE A 248 -1.54 19.92 -12.73
CA PHE A 248 -0.50 20.82 -13.30
C PHE A 248 0.15 20.24 -14.58
N SER A 249 0.86 21.11 -15.31
CA SER A 249 1.70 20.80 -16.47
C SER A 249 2.99 21.61 -16.39
N ALA A 250 4.15 21.02 -16.72
CA ALA A 250 5.39 21.75 -16.96
C ALA A 250 6.41 20.91 -17.77
N LEU A 251 6.67 21.38 -18.99
CA LEU A 251 7.99 21.56 -19.63
C LEU A 251 8.93 20.35 -19.85
N SER A 252 9.26 20.17 -21.13
CA SER A 252 10.54 19.63 -21.62
C SER A 252 11.69 20.62 -21.35
N ASP A 253 12.97 20.25 -21.48
CA ASP A 253 13.68 20.28 -22.77
C ASP A 253 15.04 19.52 -22.72
N GLU A 254 15.87 19.77 -23.74
CA GLU A 254 17.25 19.32 -23.97
C GLU A 254 17.43 17.89 -24.55
N VAL A 255 17.98 17.85 -25.76
CA VAL A 255 18.29 16.64 -26.53
C VAL A 255 19.64 16.84 -27.22
N GLU A 256 20.64 16.01 -26.87
CA GLU A 256 21.87 15.92 -27.65
C GLU A 256 21.73 14.94 -28.83
N THR A 257 22.44 15.26 -29.92
CA THR A 257 22.43 14.54 -31.19
C THR A 257 23.65 13.66 -31.37
N PHE A 258 23.45 12.41 -31.75
CA PHE A 258 24.47 11.56 -32.35
C PHE A 258 23.95 10.99 -33.67
N GLN A 259 24.85 10.79 -34.63
CA GLN A 259 24.57 10.28 -35.97
C GLN A 259 24.79 8.76 -36.03
N ILE A 260 23.99 8.05 -36.83
CA ILE A 260 24.21 6.65 -37.25
C ILE A 260 23.84 6.54 -38.73
N ASP A 261 24.51 5.64 -39.46
CA ASP A 261 24.54 5.51 -40.92
C ASP A 261 23.19 5.31 -41.65
N GLU A 262 23.20 5.72 -42.92
CA GLU A 262 22.17 5.37 -43.89
C GLU A 262 22.37 3.95 -44.44
N SER A 263 21.33 3.10 -44.35
CA SER A 263 21.13 2.04 -45.35
C SER A 263 19.65 1.74 -45.56
N SER A 264 19.29 1.46 -46.81
CA SER A 264 18.01 0.83 -47.22
C SER A 264 16.71 1.52 -46.76
N GLN A 265 16.38 2.67 -47.37
CA GLN A 265 14.99 3.16 -47.44
C GLN A 265 14.51 3.28 -48.90
N GLU A 266 13.40 2.60 -49.22
CA GLU A 266 12.64 2.86 -50.44
C GLU A 266 11.92 4.21 -50.33
N LYS A 267 12.13 5.10 -51.31
CA LYS A 267 11.51 6.44 -51.32
C LYS A 267 10.06 6.37 -51.78
N GLN A 268 9.13 6.08 -50.87
CA GLN A 268 7.70 6.28 -51.14
C GLN A 268 7.37 7.77 -51.34
N SER A 269 6.59 8.07 -52.38
CA SER A 269 6.26 9.43 -52.78
C SER A 269 5.25 10.08 -51.83
N VAL A 270 5.58 11.28 -51.32
CA VAL A 270 4.82 11.98 -50.26
C VAL A 270 3.40 12.41 -50.68
N GLY A 271 3.10 12.46 -51.98
CA GLY A 271 1.94 13.15 -52.56
C GLY A 271 0.56 12.49 -52.37
N ASN A 272 0.41 11.21 -52.73
CA ASN A 272 -0.85 10.46 -52.60
C ASN A 272 -0.66 9.28 -51.65
N ILE A 273 -1.70 8.97 -50.87
CA ILE A 273 -1.89 7.66 -50.26
C ILE A 273 -2.94 6.95 -51.11
N ASP A 274 -2.67 5.71 -51.54
CA ASP A 274 -3.61 4.95 -52.37
C ASP A 274 -4.85 4.54 -51.53
N ASP A 275 -6.05 4.66 -52.10
CA ASP A 275 -7.31 4.18 -51.49
C ASP A 275 -7.20 2.71 -51.06
N GLU A 276 -6.53 1.85 -51.83
CA GLU A 276 -6.28 0.46 -51.44
C GLU A 276 -5.34 0.38 -50.23
N TYR A 277 -4.27 1.18 -50.19
CA TYR A 277 -3.35 1.23 -49.05
C TYR A 277 -4.06 1.73 -47.77
N ILE A 278 -4.84 2.82 -47.88
CA ILE A 278 -5.65 3.35 -46.78
C ILE A 278 -6.54 2.22 -46.25
N ARG A 279 -7.35 1.61 -47.11
CA ARG A 279 -8.28 0.54 -46.74
C ARG A 279 -7.60 -0.68 -46.11
N ARG A 280 -6.41 -1.05 -46.60
CA ARG A 280 -5.67 -2.27 -46.24
C ARG A 280 -4.83 -2.16 -44.97
N TYR A 281 -4.15 -1.03 -44.77
CA TYR A 281 -3.19 -0.85 -43.66
C TYR A 281 -3.65 0.16 -42.59
N VAL A 282 -4.50 1.10 -42.97
CA VAL A 282 -4.83 2.30 -42.17
C VAL A 282 -6.26 2.23 -41.63
N GLY A 283 -7.16 1.62 -42.41
CA GLY A 283 -8.61 1.54 -42.22
C GLY A 283 -9.34 2.64 -42.96
N GLN A 284 -10.68 2.62 -42.94
CA GLN A 284 -11.46 3.75 -43.44
C GLN A 284 -11.11 5.02 -42.64
N LEU A 285 -10.95 6.11 -43.38
CA LEU A 285 -10.82 7.49 -42.92
C LEU A 285 -11.89 8.32 -43.64
N ASP A 286 -12.27 9.45 -43.06
CA ASP A 286 -12.91 10.52 -43.84
C ASP A 286 -11.84 11.50 -44.41
N PRO A 287 -12.18 12.38 -45.37
CA PRO A 287 -11.20 13.28 -45.99
C PRO A 287 -10.55 14.29 -45.03
N PHE A 288 -11.16 14.56 -43.87
CA PHE A 288 -10.56 15.38 -42.82
C PHE A 288 -9.58 14.56 -41.98
N GLU A 289 -9.95 13.34 -41.55
CA GLU A 289 -9.02 12.41 -40.88
C GLU A 289 -7.77 12.13 -41.76
N GLU A 290 -7.96 11.95 -43.07
CA GLU A 290 -6.87 11.77 -44.04
C GLU A 290 -6.00 13.04 -44.17
N SER A 291 -6.61 14.22 -44.31
CA SER A 291 -5.87 15.48 -44.37
C SER A 291 -5.01 15.70 -43.13
N CYS A 292 -5.54 15.39 -41.93
CA CYS A 292 -4.79 15.44 -40.69
C CYS A 292 -3.62 14.45 -40.64
N LEU A 293 -3.80 13.23 -41.19
CA LEU A 293 -2.72 12.24 -41.32
C LEU A 293 -1.63 12.74 -42.27
N VAL A 294 -1.98 13.21 -43.47
CA VAL A 294 -1.03 13.73 -44.47
C VAL A 294 -0.26 14.93 -43.92
N GLN A 295 -0.93 15.85 -43.20
CA GLN A 295 -0.28 16.99 -42.55
C GLN A 295 0.71 16.56 -41.46
N LEU A 296 0.33 15.62 -40.57
CA LEU A 296 1.22 15.11 -39.53
C LEU A 296 2.41 14.33 -40.12
N ARG A 297 2.18 13.51 -41.16
CA ARG A 297 3.19 12.75 -41.89
C ARG A 297 4.18 13.63 -42.63
N LYS A 298 3.72 14.74 -43.23
CA LYS A 298 4.61 15.73 -43.84
C LYS A 298 5.47 16.41 -42.78
N TRP A 299 4.86 16.95 -41.72
CA TRP A 299 5.57 17.66 -40.66
C TRP A 299 6.63 16.79 -39.97
N ILE A 300 6.35 15.51 -39.71
CA ILE A 300 7.33 14.63 -39.07
C ILE A 300 8.49 14.25 -39.99
N ALA A 301 8.25 14.09 -41.30
CA ALA A 301 9.31 13.89 -42.28
C ALA A 301 10.20 15.14 -42.45
N GLU A 302 9.66 16.34 -42.24
CA GLU A 302 10.41 17.60 -42.25
C GLU A 302 11.18 17.85 -40.93
N THR A 303 10.67 17.36 -39.80
CA THR A 303 11.19 17.69 -38.46
C THR A 303 12.09 16.61 -37.85
N HIS A 304 11.82 15.31 -38.09
CA HIS A 304 12.48 14.21 -37.39
C HIS A 304 13.51 13.48 -38.25
N LYS A 305 14.78 13.50 -37.81
CA LYS A 305 15.89 12.79 -38.45
C LYS A 305 16.00 11.37 -37.89
N GLY A 306 15.46 10.39 -38.61
CA GLY A 306 15.55 8.96 -38.26
C GLY A 306 14.44 8.13 -38.91
N LYS A 307 14.28 6.88 -38.45
CA LYS A 307 13.15 6.02 -38.87
C LYS A 307 11.82 6.70 -38.51
N LEU A 308 10.96 6.94 -39.51
CA LEU A 308 9.65 7.54 -39.29
C LEU A 308 8.65 6.49 -38.75
N PRO A 309 7.73 6.86 -37.84
CA PRO A 309 6.58 6.03 -37.49
C PRO A 309 5.70 5.78 -38.72
N ASN A 310 5.15 4.57 -38.85
CA ASN A 310 4.21 4.26 -39.92
C ASN A 310 2.84 4.96 -39.72
N ASP A 311 2.05 5.07 -40.78
CA ASP A 311 0.79 5.83 -40.79
C ASP A 311 -0.23 5.34 -39.74
N SER A 312 -0.22 4.05 -39.41
CA SER A 312 -1.05 3.47 -38.34
C SER A 312 -0.63 3.99 -36.94
N HIS A 313 0.67 4.09 -36.67
CA HIS A 313 1.18 4.70 -35.45
C HIS A 313 0.87 6.20 -35.38
N LEU A 314 1.03 6.95 -36.46
CA LEU A 314 0.67 8.38 -36.50
C LEU A 314 -0.82 8.60 -36.22
N LEU A 315 -1.70 7.78 -36.82
CA LEU A 315 -3.13 7.82 -36.54
C LEU A 315 -3.50 7.47 -35.11
N ARG A 316 -2.72 6.65 -34.39
CA ARG A 316 -2.97 6.37 -32.97
C ARG A 316 -2.92 7.65 -32.14
N PHE A 317 -2.00 8.56 -32.45
CA PHE A 317 -1.89 9.85 -31.77
C PHE A 317 -2.97 10.84 -32.21
N LEU A 318 -3.29 10.91 -33.51
CA LEU A 318 -4.39 11.74 -34.02
C LEU A 318 -5.74 11.33 -33.41
N ARG A 319 -6.10 10.04 -33.46
CA ARG A 319 -7.35 9.52 -32.87
C ARG A 319 -7.42 9.78 -31.36
N ALA A 320 -6.31 9.57 -30.62
CA ALA A 320 -6.23 9.87 -29.18
C ALA A 320 -6.38 11.37 -28.85
N ARG A 321 -6.16 12.26 -29.83
CA ARG A 321 -6.34 13.71 -29.70
C ARG A 321 -7.53 14.26 -30.50
N ARG A 322 -8.44 13.41 -30.99
CA ARG A 322 -9.60 13.79 -31.83
C ARG A 322 -9.21 14.63 -33.06
N PHE A 323 -8.09 14.26 -33.69
CA PHE A 323 -7.49 14.90 -34.87
C PHE A 323 -7.03 16.36 -34.66
N ASP A 324 -6.88 16.79 -33.41
CA ASP A 324 -6.11 17.98 -33.06
C ASP A 324 -4.63 17.76 -33.41
N ILE A 325 -4.20 18.37 -34.52
CA ILE A 325 -2.87 18.17 -35.12
C ILE A 325 -1.77 18.63 -34.16
N GLU A 326 -1.91 19.78 -33.49
CA GLU A 326 -0.85 20.30 -32.61
C GLU A 326 -0.67 19.44 -31.35
N LYS A 327 -1.77 18.97 -30.74
CA LYS A 327 -1.68 17.99 -29.63
C LYS A 327 -1.20 16.61 -30.08
N ALA A 328 -1.39 16.25 -31.36
CA ALA A 328 -0.83 15.02 -31.93
C ALA A 328 0.69 15.17 -32.16
N LYS A 329 1.16 16.29 -32.71
CA LYS A 329 2.60 16.62 -32.83
C LYS A 329 3.31 16.56 -31.48
N GLU A 330 2.77 17.23 -30.47
CA GLU A 330 3.28 17.24 -29.09
C GLU A 330 3.42 15.80 -28.55
N ASN A 331 2.36 15.00 -28.65
CA ASN A 331 2.36 13.60 -28.24
C ASN A 331 3.41 12.75 -28.97
N VAL A 332 3.59 12.97 -30.28
CA VAL A 332 4.56 12.21 -31.08
C VAL A 332 5.98 12.57 -30.69
N CYS A 333 6.29 13.86 -30.51
CA CYS A 333 7.59 14.30 -29.97
C CYS A 333 7.89 13.68 -28.60
N HIS A 334 6.95 13.76 -27.65
CA HIS A 334 7.11 13.13 -26.33
C HIS A 334 7.32 11.62 -26.44
N SER A 335 6.58 10.93 -27.31
CA SER A 335 6.74 9.49 -27.54
C SER A 335 8.11 9.12 -28.13
N LEU A 336 8.64 9.90 -29.08
CA LEU A 336 9.93 9.63 -29.72
C LEU A 336 11.09 9.90 -28.77
N THR A 337 11.06 11.04 -28.05
CA THR A 337 12.05 11.36 -27.01
C THR A 337 12.06 10.30 -25.91
N TRP A 338 10.89 9.82 -25.49
CA TRP A 338 10.80 8.73 -24.50
C TRP A 338 11.34 7.40 -25.05
N ARG A 339 11.01 7.00 -26.29
CA ARG A 339 11.53 5.77 -26.91
C ARG A 339 13.06 5.79 -27.07
N LYS A 340 13.63 6.93 -27.49
CA LYS A 340 15.09 7.15 -27.54
C LYS A 340 15.71 7.04 -26.14
N LYS A 341 15.15 7.73 -25.13
CA LYS A 341 15.68 7.74 -23.75
C LYS A 341 15.67 6.37 -23.07
N ASN A 342 14.73 5.49 -23.41
CA ASN A 342 14.58 4.17 -22.79
C ASN A 342 15.09 3.01 -23.69
N CYS A 343 15.69 3.32 -24.84
CA CYS A 343 16.19 2.35 -25.84
C CYS A 343 15.13 1.32 -26.25
N ILE A 344 13.93 1.79 -26.63
CA ILE A 344 12.78 0.92 -26.94
C ILE A 344 12.85 0.34 -28.36
N ASP A 345 13.31 1.10 -29.35
CA ASP A 345 13.34 0.63 -30.74
C ASP A 345 14.24 -0.60 -31.00
N PRO A 346 15.42 -0.78 -30.36
CA PRO A 346 16.19 -2.02 -30.45
C PRO A 346 15.73 -3.11 -29.46
N LEU A 347 14.72 -2.85 -28.60
CA LEU A 347 14.37 -3.73 -27.48
C LEU A 347 14.02 -5.16 -27.91
N LEU A 348 13.41 -5.34 -29.08
CA LEU A 348 13.07 -6.67 -29.61
C LEU A 348 14.28 -7.48 -30.10
N MET A 349 15.42 -6.84 -30.35
CA MET A 349 16.67 -7.47 -30.76
C MET A 349 17.60 -7.68 -29.56
N ASP A 350 17.70 -6.69 -28.67
CA ASP A 350 18.70 -6.63 -27.60
C ASP A 350 18.26 -7.30 -26.29
N TYR A 351 16.97 -7.62 -26.10
CA TYR A 351 16.43 -8.13 -24.84
C TYR A 351 16.17 -9.63 -24.86
N GLU A 352 17.12 -10.40 -24.32
CA GLU A 352 16.87 -11.78 -23.92
C GLU A 352 15.99 -11.82 -22.66
N VAL A 353 14.87 -12.55 -22.71
CA VAL A 353 13.96 -12.71 -21.56
C VAL A 353 14.62 -13.63 -20.52
N PRO A 354 14.97 -13.14 -19.32
CA PRO A 354 15.70 -13.96 -18.33
C PRO A 354 14.90 -15.19 -17.90
N GLU A 355 15.55 -16.35 -17.72
CA GLU A 355 14.90 -17.64 -17.39
C GLU A 355 13.95 -17.52 -16.17
N MET A 356 14.41 -16.81 -15.14
CA MET A 356 13.63 -16.41 -13.96
C MET A 356 12.29 -15.72 -14.32
N ILE A 357 12.26 -14.82 -15.30
CA ILE A 357 11.02 -14.18 -15.76
C ILE A 357 10.12 -15.20 -16.47
N GLN A 358 10.67 -16.03 -17.35
CA GLN A 358 9.89 -17.10 -18.02
C GLN A 358 9.27 -18.07 -17.02
N ARG A 359 9.99 -18.38 -15.93
CA ARG A 359 9.55 -19.25 -14.84
C ARG A 359 8.49 -18.62 -13.92
N PHE A 360 8.61 -17.32 -13.62
CA PHE A 360 7.76 -16.64 -12.65
C PHE A 360 6.62 -15.82 -13.26
N PHE A 361 6.66 -15.55 -14.57
CA PHE A 361 5.60 -14.89 -15.34
C PHE A 361 5.10 -15.81 -16.48
N PRO A 362 4.28 -16.85 -16.15
CA PRO A 362 3.86 -17.85 -17.12
C PRO A 362 2.79 -17.31 -18.09
N GLY A 363 3.23 -16.74 -19.20
CA GLY A 363 2.37 -16.36 -20.33
C GLY A 363 3.04 -16.62 -21.69
N ALA A 364 2.22 -16.76 -22.73
CA ALA A 364 2.68 -17.02 -24.10
C ALA A 364 1.66 -16.52 -25.15
N TRP A 365 2.14 -16.25 -26.37
CA TRP A 365 1.27 -15.94 -27.51
C TRP A 365 0.54 -17.20 -28.00
N GLY A 366 -0.79 -17.15 -28.00
CA GLY A 366 -1.70 -18.26 -28.29
C GLY A 366 -2.50 -18.06 -29.57
N GLY A 367 -1.83 -17.75 -30.69
CA GLY A 367 -2.47 -17.53 -31.98
C GLY A 367 -3.25 -16.21 -32.05
N ASN A 368 -4.39 -16.22 -32.74
CA ASN A 368 -5.16 -15.03 -33.09
C ASN A 368 -6.64 -15.13 -32.69
N ASP A 369 -7.29 -13.99 -32.46
CA ASP A 369 -8.75 -13.92 -32.36
C ASP A 369 -9.44 -13.99 -33.73
N ARG A 370 -10.78 -13.95 -33.73
CA ARG A 370 -11.59 -14.01 -34.97
C ARG A 370 -11.40 -12.81 -35.90
N ASP A 371 -10.92 -11.68 -35.37
CA ASP A 371 -10.59 -10.50 -36.17
C ASP A 371 -9.14 -10.55 -36.68
N GLY A 372 -8.29 -11.43 -36.17
CA GLY A 372 -6.88 -11.57 -36.52
C GLY A 372 -5.92 -10.92 -35.52
N ARG A 373 -6.39 -10.38 -34.39
CA ARG A 373 -5.52 -9.82 -33.33
C ARG A 373 -4.72 -10.92 -32.65
N PRO A 374 -3.42 -10.73 -32.37
CA PRO A 374 -2.63 -11.71 -31.64
C PRO A 374 -3.09 -11.80 -30.18
N ILE A 375 -3.23 -13.01 -29.65
CA ILE A 375 -3.68 -13.27 -28.27
C ILE A 375 -2.47 -13.58 -27.39
N TYR A 376 -2.25 -12.84 -26.31
CA TYR A 376 -1.33 -13.24 -25.24
C TYR A 376 -2.11 -13.89 -24.10
N ILE A 377 -1.82 -15.16 -23.81
CA ILE A 377 -2.46 -15.95 -22.75
C ILE A 377 -1.57 -15.88 -21.51
N LEU A 378 -2.00 -15.12 -20.49
CA LEU A 378 -1.29 -14.96 -19.21
C LEU A 378 -1.99 -15.73 -18.09
N ARG A 379 -1.29 -16.66 -17.43
CA ARG A 379 -1.82 -17.38 -16.26
C ARG A 379 -1.63 -16.57 -14.97
N ILE A 380 -2.48 -15.55 -14.79
CA ILE A 380 -2.46 -14.64 -13.61
C ILE A 380 -2.53 -15.39 -12.27
N GLY A 381 -3.15 -16.57 -12.23
CA GLY A 381 -3.15 -17.47 -11.07
C GLY A 381 -1.74 -17.93 -10.64
N ASP A 382 -0.83 -18.09 -11.61
CA ASP A 382 0.44 -18.80 -11.47
C ASP A 382 1.66 -17.85 -11.42
N ILE A 383 1.45 -16.54 -11.52
CA ILE A 383 2.53 -15.53 -11.44
C ILE A 383 3.14 -15.52 -10.04
N ASP A 384 4.43 -15.84 -9.93
CA ASP A 384 5.20 -15.66 -8.69
C ASP A 384 5.85 -14.26 -8.66
N VAL A 385 5.06 -13.28 -8.23
CA VAL A 385 5.50 -11.90 -8.01
C VAL A 385 6.70 -11.83 -7.04
N ARG A 386 6.83 -12.77 -6.09
CA ARG A 386 7.99 -12.80 -5.17
C ARG A 386 9.24 -13.33 -5.84
N GLY A 387 9.09 -14.31 -6.74
CA GLY A 387 10.16 -14.77 -7.62
C GLY A 387 10.70 -13.63 -8.48
N ILE A 388 9.80 -12.93 -9.19
CA ILE A 388 10.13 -11.74 -10.00
C ILE A 388 10.86 -10.69 -9.14
N MET A 389 10.24 -10.22 -8.05
CA MET A 389 10.77 -9.13 -7.22
C MET A 389 12.03 -9.48 -6.40
N LYS A 390 12.43 -10.77 -6.33
CA LYS A 390 13.70 -11.19 -5.71
C LYS A 390 14.81 -11.42 -6.73
N ALA A 391 14.46 -12.01 -7.87
CA ALA A 391 15.44 -12.36 -8.89
C ALA A 391 15.78 -11.14 -9.77
N VAL A 392 14.85 -10.19 -9.95
CA VAL A 392 15.15 -8.89 -10.56
C VAL A 392 15.77 -7.95 -9.54
N HIS A 393 16.95 -7.41 -9.86
CA HIS A 393 17.59 -6.34 -9.10
C HIS A 393 17.08 -4.94 -9.53
N GLY A 394 15.79 -4.66 -9.28
CA GLY A 394 15.16 -3.36 -9.55
C GLY A 394 13.75 -3.45 -10.14
N GLU A 395 13.07 -2.31 -10.30
CA GLU A 395 11.79 -2.26 -11.02
C GLU A 395 12.03 -2.27 -12.56
N ASP A 396 13.22 -1.88 -13.01
CA ASP A 396 13.55 -1.63 -14.41
C ASP A 396 13.48 -2.86 -15.32
N VAL A 397 14.03 -4.02 -14.93
CA VAL A 397 14.00 -5.21 -15.81
C VAL A 397 12.58 -5.79 -15.92
N TRP A 398 11.75 -5.60 -14.89
CA TRP A 398 10.34 -5.97 -14.93
C TRP A 398 9.56 -5.05 -15.88
N ILE A 399 9.74 -3.73 -15.77
CA ILE A 399 9.17 -2.76 -16.70
C ILE A 399 9.65 -3.05 -18.13
N ARG A 400 10.94 -3.34 -18.33
CA ARG A 400 11.55 -3.68 -19.62
C ARG A 400 10.97 -4.97 -20.23
N HIS A 401 10.65 -5.98 -19.41
CA HIS A 401 9.96 -7.19 -19.88
C HIS A 401 8.53 -6.89 -20.38
N ILE A 402 7.76 -6.10 -19.62
CA ILE A 402 6.40 -5.71 -20.02
C ILE A 402 6.43 -4.85 -21.30
N LEU A 403 7.41 -3.96 -21.44
CA LEU A 403 7.62 -3.20 -22.67
C LEU A 403 8.00 -4.11 -23.85
N TYR A 404 8.88 -5.09 -23.65
CA TYR A 404 9.21 -6.09 -24.69
C TYR A 404 7.97 -6.83 -25.19
N LEU A 405 7.10 -7.31 -24.28
CA LEU A 405 5.85 -7.98 -24.66
C LEU A 405 4.87 -7.06 -25.41
N VAL A 406 4.82 -5.78 -25.08
CA VAL A 406 4.00 -4.78 -25.79
C VAL A 406 4.53 -4.54 -27.20
N GLU A 407 5.84 -4.35 -27.36
CA GLU A 407 6.47 -4.17 -28.68
C GLU A 407 6.34 -5.46 -29.53
N GLU A 408 6.46 -6.65 -28.93
CA GLU A 408 6.27 -7.92 -29.63
C GLU A 408 4.82 -8.06 -30.13
N GLY A 409 3.85 -7.66 -29.30
CA GLY A 409 2.43 -7.61 -29.68
C GLY A 409 2.16 -6.63 -30.82
N LEU A 410 2.78 -5.45 -30.80
CA LEU A 410 2.69 -4.46 -31.89
C LEU A 410 3.29 -5.01 -33.20
N ASN A 411 4.45 -5.66 -33.14
CA ASN A 411 5.05 -6.32 -34.31
C ASN A 411 4.11 -7.41 -34.88
N LYS A 412 3.54 -8.27 -34.02
CA LYS A 412 2.55 -9.26 -34.45
C LYS A 412 1.30 -8.61 -35.05
N CYS A 413 0.82 -7.46 -34.56
CA CYS A 413 -0.27 -6.73 -35.22
C CYS A 413 0.12 -6.25 -36.64
N GLU A 414 1.36 -5.83 -36.86
CA GLU A 414 1.84 -5.44 -38.20
C GLU A 414 1.98 -6.66 -39.14
N GLU A 415 2.52 -7.78 -38.66
CA GLU A 415 2.59 -9.06 -39.38
C GLU A 415 1.19 -9.55 -39.78
N ASN A 416 0.24 -9.56 -38.84
CA ASN A 416 -1.14 -9.96 -39.09
C ASN A 416 -1.86 -8.98 -40.04
N THR A 417 -1.53 -7.68 -40.01
CA THR A 417 -2.06 -6.70 -40.97
C THR A 417 -1.61 -7.02 -42.41
N LYS A 418 -0.32 -7.37 -42.59
CA LYS A 418 0.23 -7.80 -43.88
C LYS A 418 -0.41 -9.11 -44.36
N LEU A 419 -0.57 -10.08 -43.45
CA LEU A 419 -1.13 -11.41 -43.73
C LEU A 419 -2.62 -11.40 -44.10
N PHE A 420 -3.45 -10.71 -43.30
CA PHE A 420 -4.91 -10.72 -43.49
C PHE A 420 -5.41 -9.62 -44.44
N GLY A 421 -4.54 -8.73 -44.93
CA GLY A 421 -4.91 -7.66 -45.87
C GLY A 421 -5.92 -6.65 -45.30
N LYS A 422 -5.93 -6.48 -43.98
CA LYS A 422 -6.80 -5.53 -43.25
C LYS A 422 -6.08 -5.01 -42.00
N PRO A 423 -6.42 -3.80 -41.49
CA PRO A 423 -5.74 -3.24 -40.32
C PRO A 423 -6.05 -4.04 -39.06
N ILE A 424 -5.01 -4.56 -38.41
CA ILE A 424 -5.09 -5.17 -37.06
C ILE A 424 -4.61 -4.13 -36.04
N ARG A 425 -5.38 -3.99 -34.95
CA ARG A 425 -5.19 -2.99 -33.89
C ARG A 425 -5.56 -3.59 -32.54
#